data_AF-A0A3C0GBA4-F1
#
_entry.id   AF-A0A3C0GBA4-F1
#
_cell.length_a   1.000
_cell.length_b   1.000
_cell.length_c   1.000
_cell.angle_alpha   90.00
_cell.angle_beta   90.00
_cell.angle_gamma   90.00
#
_symmetry.space_group_name_H-M   'P 1'
#
loop_
_entity.id
_entity.type
_entity.pdbx_description
1 polymer ?
#
loop_
_entity_poly.entity_id
_entity_poly.type
_entity_poly.pdbx_seq_one_letter_code
_entity_poly.pdbx_strand_id
1 'polypeptide(L)'
;IKLLLGIVYFYAGLAKLNSDWLLNAMPLKIWLPAKFDTPFIGSFLGEEWVQFLFSWSGAIYDLSIPFLLLYKRTRPYAFVMVVIFHVLTRVLFPIGMFPYVMIVSALIFFDAKVHLKILRLLFKVFKINGARFNNQTVFNERSSFKLRLKHMV
;
A
#
# COMPACT_ATOMS: atom_id res chain seq x y z
N ILE A 1 7.15 11.47 4.73
CA ILE A 1 6.65 10.07 4.65
C ILE A 1 5.80 9.81 3.39
N LYS A 2 4.75 10.59 3.07
CA LYS A 2 3.99 10.41 1.81
C LYS A 2 4.87 10.38 0.56
N LEU A 3 5.85 11.28 0.48
CA LEU A 3 6.82 11.34 -0.61
C LEU A 3 7.66 10.06 -0.72
N LEU A 4 8.10 9.48 0.41
CA LEU A 4 8.87 8.23 0.40
C LEU A 4 8.08 7.09 -0.25
N LEU A 5 6.81 6.93 0.14
CA LEU A 5 5.93 5.93 -0.47
C LEU A 5 5.64 6.24 -1.94
N GLY A 6 5.52 7.52 -2.30
CA GLY A 6 5.37 7.94 -3.68
C GLY A 6 6.57 7.61 -4.55
N ILE A 7 7.79 7.78 -4.03
CA ILE A 7 9.04 7.41 -4.71
C ILE A 7 9.09 5.90 -4.95
N VAL A 8 8.69 5.07 -3.98
CA VAL A 8 8.67 3.61 -4.14
C VAL A 8 7.79 3.21 -5.33
N TYR A 9 6.55 3.73 -5.42
CA TYR A 9 5.68 3.47 -6.56
C TYR A 9 6.25 4.01 -7.87
N PHE A 10 6.65 5.28 -7.88
CA PHE A 10 7.10 5.93 -9.10
C PHE A 10 8.36 5.25 -9.66
N TYR A 11 9.32 4.89 -8.80
CA TYR A 11 10.52 4.17 -9.20
C TYR A 11 10.20 2.75 -9.71
N ALA A 12 9.24 2.05 -9.10
CA ALA A 12 8.76 0.77 -9.61
C ALA A 12 8.17 0.91 -11.02
N GLY A 13 7.52 2.03 -11.33
CA GLY A 13 7.03 2.36 -12.66
C GLY A 13 8.16 2.72 -13.64
N LEU A 14 9.14 3.52 -13.22
CA LEU A 14 10.32 3.85 -14.04
C LEU A 14 11.12 2.60 -14.42
N ALA A 15 11.29 1.65 -13.49
CA ALA A 15 11.96 0.39 -13.76
C ALA A 15 11.25 -0.44 -14.86
N LYS A 16 9.96 -0.18 -15.10
CA LYS A 16 9.16 -0.82 -16.15
C LYS A 16 9.21 -0.09 -17.50
N LEU A 17 9.82 1.09 -17.59
CA LEU A 17 9.94 1.85 -18.83
C LEU A 17 11.15 1.38 -19.67
N ASN A 18 11.12 0.11 -20.06
CA ASN A 18 12.13 -0.49 -20.94
C ASN A 18 11.46 -1.43 -21.96
N SER A 19 12.19 -1.79 -23.02
CA SER A 19 11.68 -2.63 -24.12
C SER A 19 11.27 -4.02 -23.64
N ASP A 20 12.03 -4.63 -22.74
CA ASP A 20 11.77 -5.99 -22.27
C ASP A 20 10.46 -6.07 -21.50
N TRP A 21 10.17 -5.04 -20.71
CA TRP A 21 8.90 -4.92 -20.03
C TRP A 21 7.78 -4.55 -21.01
N LEU A 22 7.83 -3.39 -21.67
CA LEU A 22 6.67 -2.84 -22.39
C LEU A 22 6.42 -3.49 -23.76
N LEU A 23 7.48 -3.77 -24.51
CA LEU A 23 7.38 -4.23 -25.90
C LEU A 23 7.51 -5.74 -26.04
N ASN A 24 8.14 -6.41 -25.06
CA ASN A 24 8.29 -7.87 -25.07
C ASN A 24 7.47 -8.57 -23.97
N ALA A 25 6.94 -7.83 -22.98
CA ALA A 25 6.25 -8.37 -21.81
C ALA A 25 7.04 -9.47 -21.07
N MET A 26 8.37 -9.48 -21.20
CA MET A 26 9.21 -10.65 -20.95
C MET A 26 9.05 -11.23 -19.54
N PRO A 27 9.04 -10.44 -18.45
CA PRO A 27 8.83 -11.00 -17.11
C PRO A 27 7.44 -11.63 -16.96
N LEU A 28 6.42 -11.05 -17.58
CA LEU A 28 5.03 -11.52 -17.51
C LEU A 28 4.85 -12.79 -18.36
N LYS A 29 5.49 -12.87 -19.53
CA LYS A 29 5.50 -14.08 -20.37
C LYS A 29 6.10 -15.30 -19.65
N ILE A 30 7.10 -15.05 -18.80
CA ILE A 30 7.75 -16.12 -18.04
C ILE A 30 6.92 -16.51 -16.81
N TRP A 31 6.39 -15.53 -16.07
CA TRP A 31 5.80 -15.78 -14.75
C TRP A 31 4.30 -16.08 -14.76
N LEU A 32 3.51 -15.47 -15.65
CA LEU A 32 2.06 -15.64 -15.67
C LEU A 32 1.61 -17.06 -16.06
N PRO A 33 2.23 -17.74 -17.06
CA PRO A 33 1.82 -19.11 -17.41
C PRO A 33 2.01 -20.11 -16.26
N ALA A 34 2.96 -19.87 -15.34
CA ALA A 34 3.15 -20.69 -14.15
C ALA A 34 2.01 -20.57 -13.11
N LYS A 35 1.00 -19.74 -13.38
CA LYS A 35 -0.19 -19.51 -12.55
C LYS A 35 -1.48 -19.98 -13.21
N PHE A 36 -1.40 -20.91 -14.17
CA PHE A 36 -2.55 -21.45 -14.90
C PHE A 36 -3.64 -22.05 -14.01
N ASP A 37 -3.30 -22.57 -12.83
CA ASP A 37 -4.26 -23.14 -11.88
C ASP A 37 -5.00 -22.07 -11.03
N THR A 38 -4.76 -20.77 -11.29
CA THR A 38 -5.45 -19.70 -10.56
C THR A 38 -6.94 -19.71 -10.90
N PRO A 39 -7.84 -19.84 -9.91
CA PRO A 39 -9.28 -19.85 -10.16
C PRO A 39 -9.73 -18.61 -10.95
N PHE A 40 -10.69 -18.80 -11.85
CA PHE A 40 -11.33 -17.80 -12.71
C PHE A 40 -10.47 -17.16 -13.80
N ILE A 41 -9.17 -16.93 -13.57
CA ILE A 41 -8.30 -16.17 -14.50
C ILE A 41 -7.19 -17.01 -15.13
N GLY A 42 -6.88 -18.18 -14.57
CA GLY A 42 -5.70 -18.96 -14.93
C GLY A 42 -5.57 -19.31 -16.41
N SER A 43 -6.70 -19.65 -17.06
CA SER A 43 -6.75 -19.94 -18.50
C SER A 43 -6.31 -18.76 -19.37
N PHE A 44 -6.51 -17.53 -18.90
CA PHE A 44 -6.14 -16.30 -19.61
C PHE A 44 -4.68 -15.91 -19.37
N LEU A 45 -4.07 -16.35 -18.27
CA LEU A 45 -2.71 -15.92 -17.90
C LEU A 45 -1.62 -16.43 -18.86
N GLY A 46 -1.90 -17.48 -19.61
CA GLY A 46 -1.04 -17.98 -20.69
C GLY A 46 -1.09 -17.15 -21.97
N GLU A 47 -2.12 -16.33 -22.15
CA GLU A 47 -2.36 -15.61 -23.39
C GLU A 47 -1.45 -14.37 -23.52
N GLU A 48 -0.84 -14.22 -24.68
CA GLU A 48 0.14 -13.15 -24.94
C GLU A 48 -0.46 -11.75 -24.75
N TRP A 49 -1.68 -11.54 -25.23
CA TRP A 49 -2.36 -10.25 -25.07
C TRP A 49 -2.60 -9.89 -23.60
N VAL A 50 -2.80 -10.88 -22.72
CA VAL A 50 -2.94 -10.67 -21.27
C VAL A 50 -1.60 -10.29 -20.66
N GLN A 51 -0.51 -10.92 -21.08
CA GLN A 51 0.84 -10.58 -20.61
C GLN A 51 1.20 -9.13 -20.96
N PHE A 52 0.86 -8.68 -22.18
CA PHE A 52 0.99 -7.29 -22.58
C PHE A 52 0.08 -6.35 -21.79
N LEU A 53 -1.18 -6.72 -21.59
CA LEU A 53 -2.11 -5.94 -20.78
C LEU A 53 -1.55 -5.72 -19.36
N PHE A 54 -1.10 -6.77 -18.70
CA PHE A 54 -0.49 -6.70 -17.36
C PHE A 54 0.79 -5.87 -17.34
N SER A 55 1.62 -5.99 -18.37
CA SER A 55 2.86 -5.21 -18.51
C SER A 55 2.57 -3.71 -18.56
N TRP A 56 1.74 -3.27 -19.51
CA TRP A 56 1.39 -1.86 -19.69
C TRP A 56 0.57 -1.33 -18.51
N SER A 57 -0.43 -2.09 -18.03
CA SER A 57 -1.22 -1.66 -16.88
C SER A 57 -0.38 -1.51 -15.63
N GLY A 58 0.60 -2.40 -15.42
CA GLY A 58 1.52 -2.34 -14.29
C GLY A 58 2.40 -1.08 -14.32
N ALA A 59 2.94 -0.73 -15.49
CA ALA A 59 3.73 0.49 -15.65
C ALA A 59 2.89 1.77 -15.45
N ILE A 60 1.73 1.86 -16.10
CA ILE A 60 0.82 3.01 -15.99
C ILE A 60 0.34 3.18 -14.55
N TYR A 61 -0.04 2.08 -13.90
CA TYR A 61 -0.47 2.09 -12.51
C TYR A 61 0.62 2.64 -11.58
N ASP A 62 1.84 2.09 -11.63
CA ASP A 62 2.92 2.49 -10.72
C ASP A 62 3.33 3.96 -10.92
N LEU A 63 3.31 4.45 -12.16
CA LEU A 63 3.62 5.85 -12.47
C LEU A 63 2.50 6.82 -12.06
N SER A 64 1.25 6.39 -12.04
CA SER A 64 0.09 7.27 -11.79
C SER A 64 -0.41 7.25 -10.35
N ILE A 65 -0.33 6.10 -9.67
CA ILE A 65 -0.94 5.90 -8.36
C ILE A 65 -0.50 6.89 -7.26
N PRO A 66 0.78 7.32 -7.15
CA PRO A 66 1.13 8.30 -6.11
C PRO A 66 0.41 9.64 -6.31
N PHE A 67 0.21 10.07 -7.56
CA PHE A 67 -0.50 11.32 -7.87
C PHE A 67 -2.00 11.18 -7.59
N LEU A 68 -2.59 10.04 -7.93
CA LEU A 68 -4.01 9.75 -7.65
C LEU A 68 -4.31 9.68 -6.15
N LEU A 69 -3.37 9.19 -5.32
CA LEU A 69 -3.49 9.16 -3.87
C LEU A 69 -3.34 10.55 -3.22
N LEU A 70 -2.50 11.41 -3.80
CA LEU A 70 -2.34 12.79 -3.35
C LEU A 70 -3.60 13.61 -3.59
N TYR A 71 -4.25 13.45 -4.74
CA TYR A 71 -5.45 14.20 -5.08
C TYR A 71 -6.67 13.74 -4.29
N LYS A 72 -7.25 14.65 -3.48
CA LYS A 72 -8.29 14.33 -2.50
C LYS A 72 -9.54 13.65 -3.10
N ARG A 73 -9.95 14.02 -4.32
CA ARG A 73 -11.17 13.49 -4.96
C ARG A 73 -10.98 12.07 -5.49
N THR A 74 -9.79 11.72 -5.98
CA THR A 74 -9.47 10.40 -6.52
C THR A 74 -9.00 9.42 -5.47
N ARG A 75 -8.51 9.91 -4.32
CA ARG A 75 -7.93 9.10 -3.24
C ARG A 75 -8.69 7.82 -2.85
N PRO A 76 -10.02 7.82 -2.62
CA PRO A 76 -10.71 6.58 -2.26
C PRO A 76 -10.66 5.54 -3.39
N TYR A 77 -10.84 5.97 -4.65
CA TYR A 77 -10.74 5.10 -5.82
C TYR A 77 -9.30 4.59 -6.02
N ALA A 78 -8.32 5.47 -5.86
CA ALA A 78 -6.91 5.12 -5.90
C ALA A 78 -6.56 4.09 -4.83
N PHE A 79 -7.09 4.22 -3.61
CA PHE A 79 -6.86 3.22 -2.57
C PHE A 79 -7.50 1.86 -2.89
N VAL A 80 -8.68 1.83 -3.52
CA VAL A 80 -9.26 0.57 -4.03
C VAL A 80 -8.35 -0.05 -5.08
N MET A 81 -7.81 0.75 -6.01
CA MET A 81 -6.82 0.27 -6.99
C MET A 81 -5.56 -0.27 -6.31
N VAL A 82 -5.06 0.37 -5.24
CA VAL A 82 -3.94 -0.13 -4.42
C VAL A 82 -4.23 -1.52 -3.87
N VAL A 83 -5.41 -1.72 -3.29
CA VAL A 83 -5.79 -3.03 -2.74
C VAL A 83 -5.87 -4.08 -3.85
N ILE A 84 -6.58 -3.79 -4.94
CA ILE A 84 -6.74 -4.74 -6.06
C ILE A 84 -5.39 -5.10 -6.66
N PHE A 85 -4.57 -4.10 -6.97
CA PHE A 85 -3.25 -4.31 -7.58
C PHE A 85 -2.35 -5.16 -6.69
N HIS A 86 -2.25 -4.86 -5.40
CA HIS A 86 -1.39 -5.62 -4.48
C HIS A 86 -1.92 -7.01 -4.15
N VAL A 87 -3.23 -7.20 -4.08
CA VAL A 87 -3.81 -8.55 -3.95
C VAL A 87 -3.51 -9.37 -5.20
N LEU A 88 -3.70 -8.80 -6.39
CA LEU A 88 -3.41 -9.46 -7.65
C LEU A 88 -1.92 -9.81 -7.77
N THR A 89 -1.02 -8.88 -7.46
CA THR A 89 0.42 -9.17 -7.47
C THR A 89 0.82 -10.20 -6.44
N ARG A 90 0.17 -10.26 -5.26
CA ARG A 90 0.43 -11.31 -4.25
C ARG A 90 0.02 -12.70 -4.73
N VAL A 91 -1.12 -12.80 -5.42
CA VAL A 91 -1.65 -14.05 -5.97
C VAL A 91 -0.75 -14.55 -7.11
N LEU A 92 -0.38 -13.65 -8.00
CA LEU A 92 0.40 -13.98 -9.20
C LEU A 92 1.90 -14.14 -8.93
N PHE A 93 2.45 -13.36 -7.98
CA PHE A 93 3.88 -13.30 -7.72
C PHE A 93 4.17 -13.46 -6.21
N PRO A 94 5.07 -14.38 -5.82
CA PRO A 94 5.43 -14.58 -4.42
C PRO A 94 6.43 -13.51 -3.92
N ILE A 95 5.98 -12.27 -3.76
CA ILE A 95 6.81 -11.10 -3.35
C ILE A 95 6.79 -10.89 -1.82
N GLY A 96 6.50 -11.95 -1.06
CA GLY A 96 6.52 -11.93 0.41
C GLY A 96 5.56 -10.92 1.04
N MET A 97 6.04 -10.15 2.02
CA MET A 97 5.24 -9.22 2.82
C MET A 97 4.93 -7.89 2.12
N PHE A 98 5.60 -7.60 1.00
CA PHE A 98 5.54 -6.30 0.32
C PHE A 98 4.10 -5.84 0.01
N PRO A 99 3.21 -6.69 -0.56
CA PRO A 99 1.84 -6.26 -0.88
C PRO A 99 1.05 -5.77 0.34
N TYR A 100 1.17 -6.47 1.48
CA TYR A 100 0.46 -6.09 2.71
C TYR A 100 0.99 -4.78 3.29
N VAL A 101 2.32 -4.61 3.30
CA VAL A 101 2.96 -3.38 3.76
C VAL A 101 2.50 -2.20 2.90
N MET A 102 2.50 -2.35 1.58
CA MET A 102 2.12 -1.26 0.66
C MET A 102 0.65 -0.84 0.82
N ILE A 103 -0.27 -1.80 1.02
CA ILE A 103 -1.69 -1.51 1.29
C ILE A 103 -1.83 -0.72 2.60
N VAL A 104 -1.23 -1.19 3.69
CA VAL A 104 -1.34 -0.52 4.99
C VAL A 104 -0.65 0.84 4.97
N SER A 105 0.53 0.93 4.36
CA SER A 105 1.25 2.20 4.22
C SER A 105 0.48 3.22 3.40
N ALA A 106 -0.32 2.82 2.41
CA ALA A 106 -1.15 3.73 1.62
C ALA A 106 -2.23 4.45 2.46
N LEU A 107 -2.59 3.94 3.64
CA LEU A 107 -3.47 4.65 4.58
C LEU A 107 -2.90 6.02 5.00
N ILE A 108 -1.58 6.22 4.91
CA ILE A 108 -0.95 7.50 5.24
C ILE A 108 -1.48 8.66 4.39
N PHE A 109 -2.02 8.38 3.19
CA PHE A 109 -2.60 9.40 2.34
C PHE A 109 -3.93 9.94 2.86
N PHE A 110 -4.62 9.21 3.75
CA PHE A 110 -5.90 9.62 4.34
C PHE A 110 -5.72 10.53 5.56
N ASP A 111 -6.75 11.34 5.81
CA ASP A 111 -6.78 12.29 6.93
C ASP A 111 -7.04 11.58 8.27
N ALA A 112 -6.65 12.22 9.38
CA ALA A 112 -6.76 11.68 10.75
C ALA A 112 -8.14 11.11 11.10
N LYS A 113 -9.22 11.70 10.56
CA LYS A 113 -10.61 11.22 10.78
C LYS A 113 -10.81 9.76 10.36
N VAL A 114 -10.17 9.34 9.26
CA VAL A 114 -10.24 7.96 8.76
C VAL A 114 -9.51 7.02 9.71
N HIS A 115 -8.30 7.40 10.13
CA HIS A 115 -7.51 6.65 11.11
C HIS A 115 -8.27 6.46 12.43
N LEU A 116 -8.92 7.51 12.94
CA LEU A 116 -9.78 7.42 14.13
C LEU A 116 -11.01 6.52 13.93
N LYS A 117 -11.57 6.46 12.72
CA LYS A 117 -12.67 5.53 12.40
C LYS A 117 -12.18 4.08 12.41
N ILE A 118 -11.00 3.82 11.84
CA ILE A 118 -10.37 2.50 11.83
C ILE A 118 -10.06 2.05 13.27
N LEU A 119 -9.44 2.91 14.09
CA LEU A 119 -9.14 2.60 15.49
C LEU A 119 -10.41 2.27 16.30
N ARG A 120 -11.49 3.03 16.11
CA ARG A 120 -12.78 2.73 16.77
C ARG A 120 -13.35 1.38 16.35
N LEU A 121 -13.22 1.02 15.07
CA LEU A 121 -13.64 -0.31 14.60
C LEU A 121 -12.80 -1.41 15.25
N LEU A 122 -11.48 -1.24 15.30
CA LEU A 122 -10.57 -2.19 15.95
C LEU A 122 -10.88 -2.34 17.44
N PHE A 123 -11.06 -1.24 18.18
CA PHE A 123 -11.42 -1.29 19.59
C PHE A 123 -12.74 -2.03 19.82
N LYS A 124 -13.73 -1.84 18.93
CA LYS A 124 -14.99 -2.58 18.99
C LYS A 124 -14.80 -4.07 18.73
N VAL A 125 -14.04 -4.43 17.69
CA VAL A 125 -13.80 -5.83 17.29
C VAL A 125 -13.00 -6.59 18.36
N PHE A 126 -11.95 -5.97 18.90
CA PHE A 126 -11.07 -6.57 19.91
C PHE A 126 -11.50 -6.30 21.36
N LYS A 127 -12.65 -5.66 21.58
CA LYS A 127 -13.17 -5.27 22.91
C LYS A 127 -12.15 -4.51 23.77
N ILE A 128 -11.35 -3.65 23.14
CA ILE A 128 -10.31 -2.85 23.82
C ILE A 128 -10.95 -1.56 24.38
N ASN A 129 -10.63 -1.21 25.63
CA ASN A 129 -11.10 0.03 26.24
C ASN A 129 -10.36 1.25 25.66
N GLY A 130 -10.97 1.89 24.66
CA GLY A 130 -10.46 3.09 23.99
C GLY A 130 -10.29 4.32 24.89
N ALA A 131 -10.95 4.36 26.06
CA ALA A 131 -10.84 5.50 26.99
C ALA A 131 -9.43 5.67 27.56
N ARG A 132 -8.63 4.58 27.60
CA ARG A 132 -7.21 4.66 28.01
C ARG A 132 -6.35 5.47 27.04
N PHE A 133 -6.72 5.54 25.76
CA PHE A 133 -5.93 6.20 24.72
C PHE A 133 -6.40 7.63 24.42
N ASN A 134 -7.63 7.98 24.77
CA ASN A 134 -8.21 9.31 24.53
C ASN A 134 -8.43 10.07 25.85
N ASN A 135 -7.43 10.06 26.72
CA ASN A 135 -7.49 10.67 28.05
C ASN A 135 -7.12 12.16 28.07
N GLN A 136 -6.85 12.78 26.90
CA GLN A 136 -6.40 14.17 26.73
C GLN A 136 -5.16 14.55 27.55
N THR A 137 -4.49 13.58 28.19
CA THR A 137 -3.26 13.84 28.93
C THR A 137 -2.14 14.02 27.91
N VAL A 138 -1.77 15.27 27.67
CA VAL A 138 -0.54 15.58 26.92
C VAL A 138 0.62 15.30 27.86
N PHE A 139 1.54 14.42 27.46
CA PHE A 139 2.77 14.19 28.21
C PHE A 139 3.55 15.51 28.30
N ASN A 140 3.62 16.09 29.49
CA ASN A 140 4.26 17.38 29.71
C ASN A 140 5.71 17.16 30.15
N GLU A 141 6.64 17.19 29.20
CA GLU A 141 8.07 16.91 29.45
C GLU A 141 8.69 17.81 30.53
N ARG A 142 8.17 19.04 30.69
CA ARG A 142 8.67 19.99 31.72
C ARG A 142 8.44 19.51 33.14
N SER A 143 7.41 18.69 33.39
CA SER A 143 7.13 18.13 34.71
C SER A 143 8.13 17.03 35.07
N SER A 144 8.45 16.15 34.13
CA SER A 144 9.41 15.04 34.29
C SER A 144 10.84 15.53 34.50
N PHE A 145 11.26 16.62 33.86
CA PHE A 145 12.59 17.20 34.09
C PHE A 145 12.73 17.81 35.50
N LYS A 146 11.70 18.55 35.96
CA LYS A 146 11.64 19.07 37.33
C LYS A 146 11.58 17.97 38.38
N LEU A 147 10.85 16.88 38.11
CA LEU A 147 10.82 15.72 39.00
C LEU A 147 12.19 15.04 39.09
N ARG A 148 12.90 14.86 37.96
CA ARG A 148 14.26 14.30 37.97
C ARG A 148 15.25 15.17 38.74
N LEU A 149 15.18 16.51 38.59
CA LEU A 149 16.03 17.41 39.38
C LEU A 149 15.71 17.35 40.88
N LYS A 150 14.43 17.24 41.27
CA LYS A 150 14.02 17.17 42.69
C LYS A 150 14.50 15.89 43.41
N HIS A 151 14.87 14.85 42.67
CA HIS A 151 15.42 13.61 43.25
C HIS A 151 16.96 13.52 43.10
N MET A 152 17.60 14.54 42.52
CA MET A 152 19.06 14.67 42.38
C MET A 152 19.67 15.72 43.33
N VAL A 153 18.83 16.44 44.10
CA VAL A 153 19.21 17.39 45.16
C VAL A 153 18.70 16.85 46.48
#